data_AF-A0A930BXP8-F1
#
_entry.id   AF-A0A930BXP8-F1
#
_cell.length_a   1.000
_cell.length_b   1.000
_cell.length_c   1.000
_cell.angle_alpha   90.00
_cell.angle_beta   90.00
_cell.angle_gamma   90.00
#
_symmetry.space_group_name_H-M   'P 1'
#
loop_
_entity.id
_entity.type
_entity.pdbx_description
1 polymer ?
#
loop_
_entity_poly.entity_id
_entity_poly.type
_entity_poly.pdbx_seq_one_letter_code
_entity_poly.pdbx_strand_id
1 'polypeptide(L)'
;MPLLLLVDGSSYLYRAFHALPDLRNQAGEPTGALYGVLNMLRRLQSDYKADYKAVVFDPRGKTFRDDWYPEYKSHRPPMPDDLARQIEPIHAAIKAAGWPVIMIDGVEADDVIGTLATQAAAADIDTLISTGDKDLTQLVGPKIRWYNTMSNELLDEAGVEAKFGVPPERIVDYLALVGDAVDGVPGVQKCGPKTAVKWLTQYGTLDNLVANADAVSGVVGQNLRDHLGFLPLGKKLVTVVCDLPDLPAPTALTATPPDIPTLRELYKRYQFRSWLNEIDGPEAAAGIPAQTIGVASDAPPPPKLAVSYETVLTWQQFDAWLARIEAAELTALDTETTSLDSFEARIVGVSLSVTPGEACYIPLAHTAPGVAEQLPREEVLAKLKPWLEATDRKKV
;
A
#
# COMPACT_ATOMS: atom_id res chain seq x y z
N MET A 1 15.10 8.91 -14.39
CA MET A 1 14.12 8.40 -15.37
C MET A 1 12.75 8.89 -14.94
N PRO A 2 11.86 9.32 -15.84
CA PRO A 2 10.54 9.74 -15.43
C PRO A 2 9.77 8.57 -14.80
N LEU A 3 8.93 8.87 -13.81
CA LEU A 3 8.13 7.90 -13.07
C LEU A 3 6.64 8.12 -13.34
N LEU A 4 5.95 7.06 -13.76
CA LEU A 4 4.50 6.94 -13.79
C LEU A 4 4.01 6.20 -12.55
N LEU A 5 3.06 6.81 -11.83
CA LEU A 5 2.39 6.22 -10.69
C LEU A 5 0.94 5.86 -11.03
N LEU A 6 0.64 4.57 -11.11
CA LEU A 6 -0.71 4.07 -11.37
C LEU A 6 -1.30 3.53 -10.06
N VAL A 7 -2.45 4.05 -9.65
CA VAL A 7 -3.14 3.59 -8.45
C VAL A 7 -4.41 2.85 -8.84
N ASP A 8 -4.55 1.64 -8.33
CA ASP A 8 -5.80 0.90 -8.37
C ASP A 8 -6.78 1.49 -7.33
N GLY A 9 -7.65 2.36 -7.83
CA GLY A 9 -8.65 3.07 -7.06
C GLY A 9 -9.72 2.15 -6.47
N SER A 10 -10.11 1.10 -7.20
CA SER A 10 -11.08 0.10 -6.73
C SER A 10 -10.54 -0.65 -5.51
N SER A 11 -9.30 -1.13 -5.60
CA SER A 11 -8.62 -1.80 -4.47
C SER A 11 -8.47 -0.84 -3.28
N TYR A 12 -8.07 0.41 -3.51
CA TYR A 12 -7.98 1.43 -2.46
C TYR A 12 -9.33 1.69 -1.78
N LEU A 13 -10.42 1.72 -2.55
CA LEU A 13 -11.75 2.01 -2.06
C LEU A 13 -12.27 0.92 -1.11
N TYR A 14 -12.20 -0.35 -1.50
CA TYR A 14 -12.58 -1.47 -0.62
C TYR A 14 -11.68 -1.57 0.61
N ARG A 15 -10.38 -1.34 0.42
CA ARG A 15 -9.40 -1.36 1.50
C ARG A 15 -9.69 -0.28 2.55
N ALA A 16 -9.94 0.95 2.13
CA ALA A 16 -10.29 2.05 3.02
C ALA A 16 -11.59 1.78 3.78
N PHE A 17 -12.58 1.17 3.10
CA PHE A 17 -13.86 0.84 3.70
C PHE A 17 -13.76 -0.22 4.81
N HIS A 18 -12.93 -1.25 4.63
CA HIS A 18 -12.77 -2.32 5.62
C HIS A 18 -11.75 -1.99 6.72
N ALA A 19 -10.75 -1.15 6.43
CA ALA A 19 -9.70 -0.82 7.39
C ALA A 19 -10.08 0.29 8.38
N LEU A 20 -11.04 1.15 8.04
CA LEU A 20 -11.45 2.26 8.90
C LEU A 20 -12.75 1.94 9.64
N PRO A 21 -12.93 2.45 10.87
CA PRO A 21 -14.21 2.35 11.58
C PRO A 21 -15.31 3.10 10.82
N ASP A 22 -16.58 2.88 11.20
CA ASP A 22 -17.71 3.62 10.62
C ASP A 22 -17.65 5.11 11.00
N LEU A 23 -16.92 5.88 10.18
CA LEU A 23 -16.80 7.32 10.31
C LEU A 23 -17.96 7.99 9.59
N ARG A 24 -18.73 8.80 10.30
CA ARG A 24 -19.84 9.57 9.73
C ARG A 24 -19.71 11.06 10.04
N ASN A 25 -20.22 11.90 9.14
CA ASN A 25 -20.39 13.32 9.41
C ASN A 25 -21.67 13.59 10.26
N GLN A 26 -21.90 14.84 10.64
CA GLN A 26 -23.10 15.25 11.41
C GLN A 26 -24.43 14.98 10.69
N ALA A 27 -24.43 14.87 9.35
CA ALA A 27 -25.59 14.50 8.56
C ALA A 27 -25.79 12.97 8.46
N GLY A 28 -24.94 12.17 9.12
CA GLY A 28 -24.96 10.72 9.07
C GLY A 28 -24.41 10.11 7.78
N GLU A 29 -23.79 10.93 6.92
CA GLU A 29 -23.14 10.43 5.69
C GLU A 29 -21.86 9.67 6.06
N PRO A 30 -21.62 8.49 5.47
CA PRO A 30 -20.39 7.74 5.67
C PRO A 30 -19.21 8.46 5.01
N THR A 31 -18.06 8.47 5.68
CA THR A 31 -16.86 9.24 5.31
C THR A 31 -15.56 8.45 5.39
N GLY A 32 -15.60 7.23 5.94
CA GLY A 32 -14.42 6.41 6.19
C GLY A 32 -13.62 6.10 4.93
N ALA A 33 -14.28 5.57 3.88
CA ALA A 33 -13.60 5.22 2.64
C ALA A 33 -13.03 6.47 1.95
N LEU A 34 -13.78 7.58 1.95
CA LEU A 34 -13.33 8.86 1.41
C LEU A 34 -12.06 9.36 2.11
N TYR A 35 -12.06 9.37 3.44
CA TYR A 35 -10.89 9.77 4.22
C TYR A 35 -9.70 8.83 3.95
N GLY A 36 -9.93 7.52 4.01
CA GLY A 36 -8.87 6.54 3.81
C GLY A 36 -8.21 6.65 2.44
N VAL A 37 -8.99 6.72 1.37
CA VAL A 37 -8.46 6.84 -0.01
C VAL A 37 -7.60 8.09 -0.15
N LEU A 38 -8.10 9.26 0.27
CA LEU A 38 -7.34 10.50 0.18
C LEU A 38 -6.07 10.45 1.02
N ASN A 39 -6.12 9.91 2.24
CA ASN A 39 -4.94 9.78 3.07
C ASN A 39 -3.87 8.88 2.43
N MET A 40 -4.28 7.75 1.86
CA MET A 40 -3.39 6.81 1.19
C MET A 40 -2.73 7.43 -0.05
N LEU A 41 -3.50 8.21 -0.85
CA LEU A 41 -2.96 8.95 -1.99
C LEU A 41 -1.98 10.05 -1.56
N ARG A 42 -2.27 10.79 -0.49
CA ARG A 42 -1.39 11.83 0.03
C ARG A 42 -0.06 11.25 0.52
N ARG A 43 -0.09 10.13 1.24
CA ARG A 43 1.12 9.41 1.65
C ARG A 43 1.90 8.93 0.43
N LEU A 44 1.24 8.28 -0.52
CA LEU A 44 1.89 7.78 -1.73
C LEU A 44 2.58 8.90 -2.54
N GLN A 45 1.95 10.06 -2.66
CA GLN A 45 2.53 11.24 -3.32
C GLN A 45 3.67 11.89 -2.51
N SER A 46 3.67 11.72 -1.19
CA SER A 46 4.79 12.11 -0.35
C SER A 46 6.00 11.22 -0.63
N ASP A 47 5.80 9.91 -0.58
CA ASP A 47 6.82 8.87 -0.69
C ASP A 47 7.43 8.81 -2.11
N TYR A 48 6.61 9.01 -3.15
CA TYR A 48 7.02 8.91 -4.55
C TYR A 48 6.75 10.21 -5.31
N LYS A 49 7.82 10.87 -5.75
CA LYS A 49 7.75 12.03 -6.65
C LYS A 49 7.63 11.54 -8.09
N ALA A 50 6.39 11.28 -8.52
CA ALA A 50 6.09 10.85 -9.88
C ALA A 50 5.87 12.04 -10.81
N ASP A 51 6.40 11.94 -12.04
CA ASP A 51 6.20 12.90 -13.13
C ASP A 51 4.79 12.77 -13.72
N TYR A 52 4.29 11.54 -13.76
CA TYR A 52 2.97 11.18 -14.25
C TYR A 52 2.23 10.36 -13.20
N LYS A 53 0.91 10.54 -13.10
CA LYS A 53 0.09 9.79 -12.15
C LYS A 53 -1.36 9.67 -12.61
N ALA A 54 -2.00 8.56 -12.25
CA ALA A 54 -3.44 8.38 -12.41
C ALA A 54 -4.01 7.45 -11.34
N VAL A 55 -5.28 7.65 -11.01
CA VAL A 55 -6.09 6.69 -10.26
C VAL A 55 -7.07 6.05 -11.23
N VAL A 56 -7.10 4.73 -11.27
CA VAL A 56 -7.93 3.95 -12.18
C VAL A 56 -9.01 3.23 -11.38
N PHE A 57 -10.26 3.31 -11.81
CA PHE A 57 -11.39 2.64 -11.17
C PHE A 57 -12.08 1.70 -12.14
N ASP A 58 -12.66 0.62 -11.60
CA ASP A 58 -13.56 -0.23 -12.36
C ASP A 58 -14.83 0.54 -12.75
N PRO A 59 -15.37 0.27 -13.94
CA PRO A 59 -16.64 0.82 -14.36
C PRO A 59 -17.80 0.24 -13.55
N ARG A 60 -18.96 0.87 -13.67
CA ARG A 60 -20.20 0.25 -13.22
C ARG A 60 -20.68 -0.76 -14.27
N GLY A 61 -21.10 -1.93 -13.82
CA GLY A 61 -21.74 -2.93 -14.66
C GLY A 61 -20.79 -4.04 -15.12
N LYS A 62 -21.11 -4.65 -16.25
CA LYS A 62 -20.39 -5.81 -16.78
C LYS A 62 -19.14 -5.39 -17.54
N THR A 63 -18.18 -6.30 -17.55
CA THR A 63 -16.95 -6.24 -18.35
C THR A 63 -16.95 -7.37 -19.37
N PHE A 64 -15.96 -7.37 -20.27
CA PHE A 64 -15.81 -8.47 -21.21
C PHE A 64 -15.54 -9.83 -20.52
N ARG A 65 -15.07 -9.86 -19.25
CA ARG A 65 -14.86 -11.12 -18.52
C ARG A 65 -16.19 -11.78 -18.15
N ASP A 66 -17.24 -10.99 -17.85
CA ASP A 66 -18.59 -11.49 -17.61
C ASP A 66 -19.16 -12.22 -18.85
N ASP A 67 -18.81 -11.75 -20.05
CA ASP A 67 -19.23 -12.39 -21.31
C ASP A 67 -18.45 -13.68 -21.59
N TRP A 68 -17.21 -13.78 -21.13
CA TRP A 68 -16.39 -14.99 -21.28
C TRP A 68 -16.79 -16.08 -20.28
N TYR A 69 -17.10 -15.69 -19.05
CA TYR A 69 -17.41 -16.61 -17.96
C TYR A 69 -18.45 -16.00 -17.01
N PRO A 70 -19.74 -16.38 -17.14
CA PRO A 70 -20.82 -15.78 -16.34
C PRO A 70 -20.68 -15.93 -14.82
N GLU A 71 -19.95 -16.95 -14.35
CA GLU A 71 -19.68 -17.16 -12.92
C GLU A 71 -18.52 -16.31 -12.38
N TYR A 72 -17.79 -15.58 -13.25
CA TYR A 72 -16.70 -14.69 -12.88
C TYR A 72 -17.19 -13.59 -11.92
N LYS A 73 -16.51 -13.44 -10.77
CA LYS A 73 -16.85 -12.50 -9.68
C LYS A 73 -18.30 -12.60 -9.17
N SER A 74 -19.08 -13.61 -9.60
CA SER A 74 -20.52 -13.72 -9.32
C SER A 74 -20.86 -13.97 -7.85
N HIS A 75 -19.92 -14.53 -7.09
CA HIS A 75 -20.06 -14.81 -5.66
C HIS A 75 -19.61 -13.63 -4.78
N ARG A 76 -19.05 -12.55 -5.37
CA ARG A 76 -18.67 -11.36 -4.61
C ARG A 76 -19.94 -10.71 -4.06
N PRO A 77 -19.97 -10.30 -2.78
CA PRO A 77 -21.13 -9.61 -2.24
C PRO A 77 -21.34 -8.29 -2.98
N PRO A 78 -22.60 -7.82 -3.11
CA PRO A 78 -22.86 -6.51 -3.68
C PRO A 78 -22.13 -5.44 -2.87
N MET A 79 -21.75 -4.35 -3.54
CA MET A 79 -21.10 -3.23 -2.88
C MET A 79 -21.98 -2.71 -1.73
N PRO A 80 -21.43 -2.54 -0.51
CA PRO A 80 -22.18 -1.99 0.61
C PRO A 80 -22.73 -0.59 0.29
N ASP A 81 -23.96 -0.31 0.69
CA ASP A 81 -24.63 0.98 0.40
C ASP A 81 -23.82 2.19 0.91
N ASP A 82 -23.22 2.07 2.10
CA ASP A 82 -22.37 3.13 2.66
C ASP A 82 -21.10 3.38 1.84
N LEU A 83 -20.56 2.34 1.19
CA LEU A 83 -19.43 2.47 0.27
C LEU A 83 -19.87 3.09 -1.06
N ALA A 84 -21.00 2.62 -1.61
CA ALA A 84 -21.57 3.15 -2.84
C ALA A 84 -21.84 4.67 -2.75
N ARG A 85 -22.32 5.16 -1.60
CA ARG A 85 -22.54 6.59 -1.32
C ARG A 85 -21.26 7.43 -1.29
N GLN A 86 -20.09 6.81 -1.16
CA GLN A 86 -18.80 7.50 -1.09
C GLN A 86 -18.06 7.55 -2.44
N ILE A 87 -18.43 6.75 -3.44
CA ILE A 87 -17.72 6.70 -4.74
C ILE A 87 -17.64 8.08 -5.40
N GLU A 88 -18.79 8.74 -5.59
CA GLU A 88 -18.83 10.03 -6.28
C GLU A 88 -18.03 11.11 -5.53
N PRO A 89 -18.19 11.26 -4.19
CA PRO A 89 -17.32 12.12 -3.39
C PRO A 89 -15.83 11.80 -3.51
N ILE A 90 -15.47 10.51 -3.55
CA ILE A 90 -14.08 10.06 -3.74
C ILE A 90 -13.54 10.54 -5.08
N HIS A 91 -14.25 10.29 -6.17
CA HIS A 91 -13.84 10.74 -7.50
C HIS A 91 -13.69 12.25 -7.57
N ALA A 92 -14.64 13.01 -6.99
CA ALA A 92 -14.59 14.46 -6.93
C ALA A 92 -13.35 14.96 -6.16
N ALA A 93 -13.08 14.37 -4.98
CA ALA A 93 -11.94 14.76 -4.16
C ALA A 93 -10.60 14.41 -4.80
N ILE A 94 -10.48 13.24 -5.46
CA ILE A 94 -9.26 12.83 -6.17
C ILE A 94 -8.96 13.80 -7.33
N LYS A 95 -9.98 14.11 -8.15
CA LYS A 95 -9.85 15.09 -9.24
C LYS A 95 -9.45 16.46 -8.71
N ALA A 96 -10.11 16.93 -7.64
CA ALA A 96 -9.78 18.21 -7.00
C ALA A 96 -8.39 18.22 -6.35
N ALA A 97 -7.88 17.07 -5.91
CA ALA A 97 -6.50 16.91 -5.45
C ALA A 97 -5.45 16.88 -6.58
N GLY A 98 -5.88 17.04 -7.84
CA GLY A 98 -5.00 17.15 -8.99
C GLY A 98 -4.57 15.81 -9.59
N TRP A 99 -5.34 14.75 -9.35
CA TRP A 99 -5.10 13.44 -9.95
C TRP A 99 -6.03 13.20 -11.14
N PRO A 100 -5.48 12.81 -12.32
CA PRO A 100 -6.27 12.19 -13.36
C PRO A 100 -7.00 10.95 -12.82
N VAL A 101 -8.31 10.89 -13.07
CA VAL A 101 -9.14 9.73 -12.75
C VAL A 101 -9.61 9.09 -14.04
N ILE A 102 -9.30 7.81 -14.21
CA ILE A 102 -9.63 7.02 -15.40
C ILE A 102 -10.61 5.91 -15.01
N MET A 103 -11.66 5.77 -15.81
CA MET A 103 -12.65 4.72 -15.67
C MET A 103 -13.23 4.48 -17.06
N ILE A 104 -13.10 3.26 -17.58
CA ILE A 104 -13.48 2.91 -18.96
C ILE A 104 -14.59 1.86 -18.90
N ASP A 105 -15.71 2.12 -19.56
CA ASP A 105 -16.85 1.20 -19.57
C ASP A 105 -16.47 -0.14 -20.23
N GLY A 106 -16.93 -1.25 -19.63
CA GLY A 106 -16.72 -2.60 -20.17
C GLY A 106 -15.34 -3.22 -19.93
N VAL A 107 -14.45 -2.53 -19.22
CA VAL A 107 -13.05 -2.93 -19.01
C VAL A 107 -12.66 -2.77 -17.54
N GLU A 108 -11.92 -3.72 -16.97
CA GLU A 108 -11.50 -3.62 -15.57
C GLU A 108 -10.34 -2.62 -15.37
N ALA A 109 -10.22 -2.10 -14.15
CA ALA A 109 -9.12 -1.20 -13.78
C ALA A 109 -7.76 -1.84 -14.07
N ASP A 110 -7.64 -3.15 -13.84
CA ASP A 110 -6.42 -3.93 -14.05
C ASP A 110 -5.93 -3.86 -15.49
N ASP A 111 -6.83 -3.94 -16.46
CA ASP A 111 -6.48 -3.89 -17.89
C ASP A 111 -6.06 -2.49 -18.33
N VAL A 112 -6.71 -1.45 -17.79
CA VAL A 112 -6.32 -0.05 -18.01
C VAL A 112 -4.94 0.20 -17.42
N ILE A 113 -4.67 -0.29 -16.20
CA ILE A 113 -3.35 -0.22 -15.56
C ILE A 113 -2.31 -0.98 -16.38
N GLY A 114 -2.61 -2.21 -16.80
CA GLY A 114 -1.71 -3.05 -17.60
C GLY A 114 -1.34 -2.41 -18.93
N THR A 115 -2.32 -1.83 -19.61
CA THR A 115 -2.09 -1.12 -20.87
C THR A 115 -1.22 0.13 -20.66
N LEU A 116 -1.52 0.97 -19.66
CA LEU A 116 -0.74 2.18 -19.38
C LEU A 116 0.69 1.86 -18.93
N ALA A 117 0.87 0.84 -18.09
CA ALA A 117 2.20 0.41 -17.62
C ALA A 117 3.05 -0.13 -18.78
N THR A 118 2.44 -0.91 -19.67
CA THR A 118 3.11 -1.44 -20.87
C THR A 118 3.52 -0.33 -21.83
N GLN A 119 2.62 0.63 -22.08
CA GLN A 119 2.92 1.81 -22.90
C GLN A 119 4.04 2.67 -22.29
N ALA A 120 4.04 2.84 -20.97
CA ALA A 120 5.07 3.59 -20.26
C ALA A 120 6.44 2.91 -20.35
N ALA A 121 6.50 1.60 -20.13
CA ALA A 121 7.72 0.81 -20.28
C ALA A 121 8.30 0.91 -21.71
N ALA A 122 7.44 0.84 -22.74
CA ALA A 122 7.85 1.03 -24.13
C ALA A 122 8.36 2.45 -24.44
N ALA A 123 7.93 3.44 -23.66
CA ALA A 123 8.39 4.83 -23.73
C ALA A 123 9.57 5.15 -22.78
N ASP A 124 10.21 4.13 -22.20
CA ASP A 124 11.34 4.26 -21.26
C ASP A 124 10.99 5.01 -19.94
N ILE A 125 9.73 4.89 -19.51
CA ILE A 125 9.20 5.46 -18.27
C ILE A 125 9.09 4.36 -17.22
N ASP A 126 9.66 4.58 -16.04
CA ASP A 126 9.49 3.66 -14.91
C ASP A 126 8.04 3.74 -14.41
N THR A 127 7.45 2.60 -14.07
CA THR A 127 6.08 2.53 -13.56
C THR A 127 6.06 1.91 -12.17
N LEU A 128 5.35 2.55 -11.25
CA LEU A 128 4.96 1.99 -9.96
C LEU A 128 3.46 1.77 -9.95
N ILE A 129 3.04 0.50 -9.91
CA ILE A 129 1.64 0.11 -9.78
C ILE A 129 1.34 -0.04 -8.28
N SER A 130 0.50 0.85 -7.74
CA SER A 130 0.04 0.74 -6.36
C SER A 130 -1.30 0.03 -6.26
N THR A 131 -1.26 -1.22 -5.81
CA THR A 131 -2.43 -2.09 -5.65
C THR A 131 -2.17 -3.15 -4.58
N GLY A 132 -3.23 -3.79 -4.09
CA GLY A 132 -3.16 -5.02 -3.33
C GLY A 132 -3.42 -6.27 -4.19
N ASP A 133 -3.80 -6.10 -5.45
CA ASP A 133 -4.13 -7.20 -6.33
C ASP A 133 -2.87 -7.94 -6.79
N LYS A 134 -2.84 -9.25 -6.52
CA LYS A 134 -1.72 -10.11 -6.89
C LYS A 134 -1.68 -10.36 -8.40
N ASP A 135 -2.79 -10.20 -9.12
CA ASP A 135 -2.86 -10.53 -10.54
C ASP A 135 -2.00 -9.56 -11.35
N LEU A 136 -1.91 -8.30 -10.92
CA LEU A 136 -1.02 -7.29 -11.50
C LEU A 136 0.47 -7.57 -11.29
N THR A 137 0.85 -8.58 -10.49
CA THR A 137 2.26 -9.01 -10.40
C THR A 137 2.76 -9.65 -11.69
N GLN A 138 1.86 -10.10 -12.58
CA GLN A 138 2.21 -10.59 -13.93
C GLN A 138 2.84 -9.50 -14.82
N LEU A 139 2.66 -8.22 -14.48
CA LEU A 139 3.19 -7.08 -15.23
C LEU A 139 4.57 -6.63 -14.73
N VAL A 140 5.04 -7.16 -13.60
CA VAL A 140 6.33 -6.78 -13.01
C VAL A 140 7.46 -7.15 -13.96
N GLY A 141 8.42 -6.25 -14.11
CA GLY A 141 9.54 -6.41 -15.02
C GLY A 141 10.57 -5.29 -14.85
N PRO A 142 11.52 -5.12 -15.78
CA PRO A 142 12.62 -4.17 -15.63
C PRO A 142 12.20 -2.71 -15.41
N LYS A 143 11.01 -2.32 -15.90
CA LYS A 143 10.45 -0.95 -15.82
C LYS A 143 9.21 -0.85 -14.93
N ILE A 144 8.66 -1.97 -14.46
CA ILE A 144 7.37 -2.00 -13.78
C ILE A 144 7.55 -2.67 -12.43
N ARG A 145 7.22 -1.94 -11.37
CA ARG A 145 7.22 -2.44 -9.99
C ARG A 145 5.82 -2.41 -9.43
N TRP A 146 5.52 -3.38 -8.58
CA TRP A 146 4.26 -3.50 -7.86
C TRP A 146 4.46 -3.05 -6.41
N TYR A 147 3.52 -2.29 -5.85
CA TYR A 147 3.64 -1.73 -4.50
C TYR A 147 2.34 -1.75 -3.70
N ASN A 148 2.35 -2.47 -2.58
CA ASN A 148 1.24 -2.46 -1.63
C ASN A 148 1.53 -1.53 -0.46
N THR A 149 0.78 -0.42 -0.42
CA THR A 149 0.88 0.59 0.63
C THR A 149 0.43 0.13 2.03
N MET A 150 -0.18 -1.05 2.20
CA MET A 150 -0.50 -1.57 3.55
C MET A 150 0.68 -2.27 4.18
N SER A 151 1.29 -3.21 3.45
CA SER A 151 2.44 -3.99 3.90
C SER A 151 3.76 -3.25 3.66
N ASN A 152 3.73 -2.11 2.97
CA ASN A 152 4.89 -1.43 2.40
C ASN A 152 5.75 -2.38 1.55
N GLU A 153 5.11 -3.37 0.93
CA GLU A 153 5.77 -4.39 0.12
C GLU A 153 5.94 -3.87 -1.30
N LEU A 154 7.19 -3.76 -1.73
CA LEU A 154 7.59 -3.41 -3.09
C LEU A 154 8.13 -4.67 -3.78
N LEU A 155 7.54 -5.06 -4.91
CA LEU A 155 7.95 -6.21 -5.69
C LEU A 155 8.57 -5.78 -7.01
N ASP A 156 9.81 -6.19 -7.20
CA ASP A 156 10.47 -6.36 -8.50
C ASP A 156 10.41 -7.84 -8.93
N GLU A 157 11.07 -8.20 -10.03
CA GLU A 157 11.05 -9.57 -10.58
C GLU A 157 11.49 -10.62 -9.53
N ALA A 158 12.55 -10.32 -8.78
CA ALA A 158 13.06 -11.19 -7.73
C ALA A 158 12.09 -11.30 -6.54
N GLY A 159 11.44 -10.19 -6.18
CA GLY A 159 10.40 -10.16 -5.15
C GLY A 159 9.19 -11.02 -5.52
N VAL A 160 8.75 -10.97 -6.79
CA VAL A 160 7.67 -11.83 -7.31
C VAL A 160 8.08 -13.30 -7.24
N GLU A 161 9.28 -13.65 -7.71
CA GLU A 161 9.77 -15.03 -7.65
C GLU A 161 9.88 -15.55 -6.22
N ALA A 162 10.41 -14.74 -5.29
CA ALA A 162 10.50 -15.11 -3.88
C ALA A 162 9.12 -15.33 -3.24
N LYS A 163 8.11 -14.55 -3.64
CA LYS A 163 6.76 -14.60 -3.09
C LYS A 163 5.93 -15.76 -3.63
N PHE A 164 5.95 -15.97 -4.95
CA PHE A 164 5.09 -16.95 -5.61
C PHE A 164 5.80 -18.25 -6.00
N GLY A 165 7.13 -18.27 -5.96
CA GLY A 165 7.96 -19.39 -6.43
C GLY A 165 8.05 -19.50 -7.96
N VAL A 166 7.55 -18.49 -8.69
CA VAL A 166 7.63 -18.37 -10.15
C VAL A 166 7.90 -16.91 -10.52
N PRO A 167 8.64 -16.64 -11.61
CA PRO A 167 8.90 -15.28 -12.05
C PRO A 167 7.64 -14.65 -12.69
N PRO A 168 7.58 -13.31 -12.85
CA PRO A 168 6.40 -12.59 -13.35
C PRO A 168 5.79 -13.15 -14.63
N GLU A 169 6.61 -13.55 -15.61
CA GLU A 169 6.17 -14.10 -16.89
C GLU A 169 5.44 -15.45 -16.77
N ARG A 170 5.45 -16.08 -15.59
CA ARG A 170 4.73 -17.33 -15.29
C ARG A 170 3.59 -17.16 -14.29
N ILE A 171 3.30 -15.94 -13.82
CA ILE A 171 2.22 -15.68 -12.86
C ILE A 171 0.87 -16.08 -13.43
N VAL A 172 0.60 -15.79 -14.70
CA VAL A 172 -0.64 -16.20 -15.39
C VAL A 172 -0.82 -17.71 -15.37
N ASP A 173 0.22 -18.46 -15.76
CA ASP A 173 0.19 -19.92 -15.78
C ASP A 173 0.01 -20.49 -14.34
N TYR A 174 0.64 -19.86 -13.36
CA TYR A 174 0.50 -20.21 -11.95
C TYR A 174 -0.94 -19.99 -11.43
N LEU A 175 -1.53 -18.82 -11.71
CA LEU A 175 -2.89 -18.49 -11.31
C LEU A 175 -3.93 -19.38 -12.01
N ALA A 176 -3.73 -19.71 -13.29
CA ALA A 176 -4.60 -20.65 -14.00
C ALA A 176 -4.59 -22.07 -13.38
N LEU A 177 -3.47 -22.49 -12.80
CA LEU A 177 -3.36 -23.79 -12.12
C LEU A 177 -3.94 -23.78 -10.70
N VAL A 178 -3.64 -22.74 -9.93
CA VAL A 178 -4.07 -22.61 -8.52
C VAL A 178 -5.54 -22.16 -8.43
N GLY A 179 -6.01 -21.41 -9.41
CA GLY A 179 -7.29 -20.71 -9.40
C GLY A 179 -7.23 -19.39 -8.63
N ASP A 180 -8.30 -18.62 -8.77
CA ASP A 180 -8.56 -17.43 -8.01
C ASP A 180 -9.92 -17.51 -7.31
N ALA A 181 -9.90 -17.70 -6.00
CA ALA A 181 -11.13 -17.78 -5.22
C ALA A 181 -11.86 -16.44 -5.07
N VAL A 182 -11.14 -15.30 -5.13
CA VAL A 182 -11.73 -13.95 -5.02
C VAL A 182 -12.49 -13.59 -6.30
N ASP A 183 -11.99 -14.06 -7.44
CA ASP A 183 -12.61 -13.89 -8.76
C ASP A 183 -13.51 -15.04 -9.17
N GLY A 184 -13.51 -16.13 -8.41
CA GLY A 184 -14.31 -17.31 -8.72
C GLY A 184 -13.77 -18.09 -9.93
N VAL A 185 -12.50 -17.90 -10.27
CA VAL A 185 -11.81 -18.69 -11.30
C VAL A 185 -11.38 -20.02 -10.70
N PRO A 186 -11.98 -21.16 -11.10
CA PRO A 186 -11.58 -22.45 -10.56
C PRO A 186 -10.17 -22.83 -11.02
N GLY A 187 -9.38 -23.34 -10.09
CA GLY A 187 -8.10 -23.98 -10.38
C GLY A 187 -8.21 -25.50 -10.49
N VAL A 188 -7.08 -26.14 -10.80
CA VAL A 188 -6.97 -27.61 -10.79
C VAL A 188 -7.17 -28.12 -9.36
N GLN A 189 -8.12 -29.02 -9.14
CA GLN A 189 -8.39 -29.54 -7.80
C GLN A 189 -7.13 -30.16 -7.17
N LYS A 190 -6.85 -29.82 -5.91
CA LYS A 190 -5.65 -30.24 -5.18
C LYS A 190 -4.32 -29.75 -5.78
N CYS A 191 -4.34 -28.82 -6.73
CA CYS A 191 -3.17 -28.10 -7.19
C CYS A 191 -3.02 -26.79 -6.40
N GLY A 192 -2.37 -26.87 -5.23
CA GLY A 192 -1.97 -25.68 -4.48
C GLY A 192 -0.67 -25.05 -5.01
N PRO A 193 -0.21 -23.94 -4.40
CA PRO A 193 1.00 -23.21 -4.81
C PRO A 193 2.22 -24.09 -5.04
N LYS A 194 2.52 -25.00 -4.10
CA LYS A 194 3.68 -25.90 -4.21
C LYS A 194 3.61 -26.84 -5.42
N THR A 195 2.41 -27.32 -5.76
CA THR A 195 2.21 -28.20 -6.92
C THR A 195 2.36 -27.41 -8.21
N ALA A 196 1.76 -26.23 -8.29
CA ALA A 196 1.87 -25.35 -9.46
C ALA A 196 3.33 -24.97 -9.73
N VAL A 197 4.06 -24.51 -8.71
CA VAL A 197 5.50 -24.20 -8.81
C VAL A 197 6.30 -25.41 -9.29
N LYS A 198 6.06 -26.60 -8.72
CA LYS A 198 6.73 -27.83 -9.15
C LYS A 198 6.48 -28.12 -10.64
N TRP A 199 5.24 -28.03 -11.09
CA TRP A 199 4.90 -28.29 -12.48
C TRP A 199 5.49 -27.24 -13.43
N LEU A 200 5.42 -25.96 -13.09
CA LEU A 200 5.98 -24.89 -13.92
C LEU A 200 7.51 -24.92 -13.94
N THR A 201 8.15 -25.38 -12.87
CA THR A 201 9.60 -25.65 -12.87
C THR A 201 9.94 -26.82 -13.81
N GLN A 202 9.12 -27.88 -13.81
CA GLN A 202 9.39 -29.08 -14.60
C GLN A 202 9.08 -28.90 -16.10
N TYR A 203 7.97 -28.25 -16.43
CA TYR A 203 7.47 -28.16 -17.81
C TYR A 203 7.69 -26.77 -18.44
N GLY A 204 8.08 -25.77 -17.64
CA GLY A 204 8.35 -24.40 -18.09
C GLY A 204 7.09 -23.55 -18.25
N THR A 205 6.09 -24.04 -19.00
CA THR A 205 4.84 -23.33 -19.30
C THR A 205 3.62 -24.21 -19.06
N LEU A 206 2.46 -23.58 -18.90
CA LEU A 206 1.17 -24.29 -18.82
C LEU A 206 0.89 -25.09 -20.10
N ASP A 207 1.22 -24.54 -21.27
CA ASP A 207 0.99 -25.22 -22.56
C ASP A 207 1.81 -26.52 -22.65
N ASN A 208 3.07 -26.49 -22.19
CA ASN A 208 3.91 -27.68 -22.12
C ASN A 208 3.38 -28.70 -21.10
N LEU A 209 2.88 -28.24 -19.94
CA LEU A 209 2.24 -29.12 -18.96
C LEU A 209 0.99 -29.79 -19.54
N VAL A 210 0.14 -29.04 -20.24
CA VAL A 210 -1.07 -29.55 -20.89
C VAL A 210 -0.72 -30.58 -21.96
N ALA A 211 0.28 -30.30 -22.81
CA ALA A 211 0.76 -31.25 -23.82
C ALA A 211 1.33 -32.55 -23.22
N ASN A 212 1.75 -32.54 -21.96
CA ASN A 212 2.32 -33.69 -21.24
C ASN A 212 1.42 -34.17 -20.08
N ALA A 213 0.13 -33.82 -20.09
CA ALA A 213 -0.78 -34.10 -18.97
C ALA A 213 -0.89 -35.61 -18.64
N ASP A 214 -0.71 -36.49 -19.62
CA ASP A 214 -0.72 -37.95 -19.44
C ASP A 214 0.48 -38.46 -18.62
N ALA A 215 1.62 -37.76 -18.66
CA ALA A 215 2.80 -38.10 -17.87
C ALA A 215 2.67 -37.69 -16.40
N VAL A 216 1.69 -36.84 -16.06
CA VAL A 216 1.45 -36.41 -14.69
C VAL A 216 0.67 -37.50 -13.95
N SER A 217 1.38 -38.24 -13.10
CA SER A 217 0.83 -39.37 -12.33
C SER A 217 0.06 -38.96 -11.07
N GLY A 218 -0.71 -39.90 -10.51
CA GLY A 218 -1.42 -39.75 -9.24
C GLY A 218 -2.74 -38.99 -9.33
N VAL A 219 -3.40 -38.81 -8.18
CA VAL A 219 -4.72 -38.17 -8.07
C VAL A 219 -4.70 -36.74 -8.62
N VAL A 220 -3.64 -35.98 -8.34
CA VAL A 220 -3.53 -34.59 -8.80
C VAL A 220 -3.32 -34.52 -10.33
N GLY A 221 -2.66 -35.52 -10.92
CA GLY A 221 -2.57 -35.65 -12.38
C GLY A 221 -3.91 -36.01 -13.03
N GLN A 222 -4.75 -36.81 -12.37
CA GLN A 222 -6.11 -37.03 -12.85
C GLN A 222 -6.94 -35.75 -12.79
N ASN A 223 -6.86 -35.00 -11.69
CA ASN A 223 -7.53 -33.72 -11.57
C ASN A 223 -7.09 -32.70 -12.63
N LEU A 224 -5.80 -32.71 -13.03
CA LEU A 224 -5.30 -31.91 -14.14
C LEU A 224 -6.00 -32.30 -15.45
N ARG A 225 -6.05 -33.60 -15.77
CA ARG A 225 -6.72 -34.13 -16.98
C ARG A 225 -8.20 -33.76 -17.01
N ASP A 226 -8.88 -33.88 -15.87
CA ASP A 226 -10.29 -33.52 -15.73
C ASP A 226 -10.54 -32.01 -15.91
N HIS A 227 -9.52 -31.17 -15.66
CA HIS A 227 -9.61 -29.71 -15.73
C HIS A 227 -9.07 -29.12 -17.06
N LEU A 228 -8.51 -29.93 -17.96
CA LEU A 228 -7.90 -29.46 -19.22
C LEU A 228 -8.83 -28.59 -20.07
N GLY A 229 -10.12 -28.91 -20.08
CA GLY A 229 -11.12 -28.16 -20.86
C GLY A 229 -11.33 -26.72 -20.36
N PHE A 230 -11.07 -26.44 -19.09
CA PHE A 230 -11.24 -25.11 -18.50
C PHE A 230 -9.96 -24.27 -18.54
N LEU A 231 -8.77 -24.88 -18.51
CA LEU A 231 -7.49 -24.17 -18.44
C LEU A 231 -7.31 -23.04 -19.48
N PRO A 232 -7.71 -23.18 -20.76
CA PRO A 232 -7.62 -22.07 -21.71
C PRO A 232 -8.47 -20.86 -21.31
N LEU A 233 -9.68 -21.10 -20.79
CA LEU A 233 -10.56 -20.05 -20.28
C LEU A 233 -10.02 -19.46 -18.97
N GLY A 234 -9.58 -20.31 -18.03
CA GLY A 234 -8.96 -19.87 -16.78
C GLY A 234 -7.75 -18.97 -17.01
N LYS A 235 -6.84 -19.38 -17.91
CA LYS A 235 -5.70 -18.57 -18.36
C LYS A 235 -6.16 -17.23 -18.91
N LYS A 236 -7.17 -17.22 -19.78
CA LYS A 236 -7.72 -16.00 -20.37
C LYS A 236 -8.33 -15.05 -19.32
N LEU A 237 -9.02 -15.58 -18.31
CA LEU A 237 -9.66 -14.78 -17.26
C LEU A 237 -8.63 -14.06 -16.37
N VAL A 238 -7.55 -14.75 -15.98
CA VAL A 238 -6.50 -14.20 -15.10
C VAL A 238 -5.41 -13.41 -15.85
N THR A 239 -5.45 -13.40 -17.19
CA THR A 239 -4.55 -12.58 -17.99
C THR A 239 -5.05 -11.14 -18.02
N VAL A 240 -4.17 -10.19 -17.69
CA VAL A 240 -4.45 -8.75 -17.80
C VAL A 240 -4.26 -8.31 -19.26
N VAL A 241 -5.26 -7.64 -19.82
CA VAL A 241 -5.20 -7.09 -21.18
C VAL A 241 -4.33 -5.83 -21.17
N CYS A 242 -3.35 -5.77 -22.08
CA CYS A 242 -2.31 -4.73 -22.09
C CYS A 242 -2.28 -3.87 -23.37
N ASP A 243 -3.28 -4.03 -24.23
CA ASP A 243 -3.36 -3.42 -25.56
C ASP A 243 -4.71 -2.74 -25.82
N LEU A 244 -5.34 -2.20 -24.76
CA LEU A 244 -6.60 -1.47 -24.90
C LEU A 244 -6.47 -0.25 -25.83
N PRO A 245 -7.42 -0.04 -26.75
CA PRO A 245 -7.44 1.15 -27.59
C PRO A 245 -7.86 2.39 -26.80
N ASP A 246 -7.61 3.57 -27.39
CA ASP A 246 -8.17 4.86 -26.96
C ASP A 246 -7.86 5.33 -25.53
N LEU A 247 -6.79 4.79 -24.92
CA LEU A 247 -6.26 5.33 -23.67
C LEU A 247 -5.37 6.55 -23.90
N PRO A 248 -5.35 7.52 -22.95
CA PRO A 248 -4.39 8.61 -23.00
C PRO A 248 -2.96 8.08 -22.91
N ALA A 249 -2.03 8.73 -23.62
CA ALA A 249 -0.62 8.41 -23.49
C ALA A 249 -0.14 8.61 -22.03
N PRO A 250 0.77 7.77 -21.51
CA PRO A 250 1.32 7.92 -20.16
C PRO A 250 1.81 9.33 -19.83
N THR A 251 2.46 10.00 -20.78
CA THR A 251 3.00 11.35 -20.61
C THR A 251 1.93 12.43 -20.51
N ALA A 252 0.68 12.15 -20.89
CA ALA A 252 -0.45 13.06 -20.74
C ALA A 252 -1.04 13.02 -19.32
N LEU A 253 -0.70 12.02 -18.51
CA LEU A 253 -1.19 11.82 -17.14
C LEU A 253 -0.45 12.70 -16.13
N THR A 254 -0.37 14.00 -16.41
CA THR A 254 0.31 14.97 -15.54
C THR A 254 -0.60 15.39 -14.38
N ALA A 255 0.01 15.66 -13.23
CA ALA A 255 -0.71 16.24 -12.10
C ALA A 255 -1.18 17.66 -12.44
N THR A 256 -2.44 17.98 -12.10
CA THR A 256 -2.92 19.36 -12.14
C THR A 256 -2.76 20.03 -10.77
N PRO A 257 -2.66 21.38 -10.70
CA PRO A 257 -2.72 22.08 -9.43
C PRO A 257 -4.03 21.75 -8.68
N PRO A 258 -3.99 21.53 -7.35
CA PRO A 258 -5.20 21.25 -6.58
C PRO A 258 -6.25 22.36 -6.69
N ASP A 259 -7.51 21.98 -6.88
CA ASP A 259 -8.68 22.85 -6.79
C ASP A 259 -9.02 23.08 -5.31
N ILE A 260 -8.36 24.09 -4.74
CA ILE A 260 -8.52 24.45 -3.33
C ILE A 260 -9.97 24.81 -2.95
N PRO A 261 -10.73 25.60 -3.74
CA PRO A 261 -12.16 25.82 -3.50
C PRO A 261 -12.97 24.54 -3.34
N THR A 262 -12.84 23.60 -4.28
CA THR A 262 -13.58 22.34 -4.26
C THR A 262 -13.16 21.45 -3.08
N LEU A 263 -11.86 21.31 -2.83
CA LEU A 263 -11.35 20.57 -1.67
C LEU A 263 -11.85 21.15 -0.35
N ARG A 264 -11.89 22.47 -0.23
CA ARG A 264 -12.42 23.16 0.95
C ARG A 264 -13.89 22.82 1.19
N GLU A 265 -14.72 22.85 0.16
CA GLU A 265 -16.15 22.50 0.27
C GLU A 265 -16.33 21.04 0.71
N LEU A 266 -15.60 20.11 0.10
CA LEU A 266 -15.62 18.70 0.46
C LEU A 266 -15.16 18.48 1.91
N TYR A 267 -14.04 19.07 2.32
CA TYR A 267 -13.50 18.92 3.67
C TYR A 267 -14.41 19.53 4.73
N LYS A 268 -15.13 20.61 4.43
CA LYS A 268 -16.18 21.16 5.30
C LYS A 268 -17.36 20.21 5.41
N ARG A 269 -17.91 19.72 4.30
CA ARG A 269 -19.06 18.80 4.29
C ARG A 269 -18.79 17.50 5.03
N TYR A 270 -17.63 16.91 4.76
CA TYR A 270 -17.23 15.61 5.33
C TYR A 270 -16.46 15.73 6.65
N GLN A 271 -16.25 16.96 7.14
CA GLN A 271 -15.71 17.26 8.46
C GLN A 271 -14.25 16.81 8.66
N PHE A 272 -13.44 16.92 7.61
CA PHE A 272 -12.00 16.63 7.63
C PHE A 272 -11.22 17.82 8.20
N ARG A 273 -11.36 18.04 9.51
CA ARG A 273 -10.83 19.21 10.23
C ARG A 273 -9.33 19.45 10.01
N SER A 274 -8.49 18.39 10.02
CA SER A 274 -7.03 18.52 9.84
C SER A 274 -6.68 19.08 8.46
N TRP A 275 -7.30 18.57 7.40
CA TRP A 275 -7.02 19.01 6.04
C TRP A 275 -7.65 20.36 5.73
N LEU A 276 -8.76 20.71 6.38
CA LEU A 276 -9.28 22.07 6.31
C LEU A 276 -8.35 23.08 6.99
N ASN A 277 -7.75 22.72 8.13
CA ASN A 277 -6.77 23.54 8.83
C ASN A 277 -5.52 23.80 7.96
N GLU A 278 -5.07 22.80 7.19
CA GLU A 278 -3.95 22.98 6.25
C GLU A 278 -4.26 23.98 5.13
N ILE A 279 -5.53 24.13 4.74
CA ILE A 279 -5.95 25.04 3.67
C ILE A 279 -6.24 26.45 4.21
N ASP A 280 -7.01 26.56 5.28
CA ASP A 280 -7.60 27.82 5.76
C ASP A 280 -7.04 28.30 7.12
N GLY A 281 -6.17 27.53 7.76
CA GLY A 281 -5.64 27.81 9.09
C GLY A 281 -6.58 27.43 10.25
N PRO A 282 -6.12 27.59 11.51
CA PRO A 282 -6.77 27.00 12.69
C PRO A 282 -8.11 27.64 13.05
N GLU A 283 -8.33 28.90 12.69
CA GLU A 283 -9.58 29.62 12.94
C GLU A 283 -10.76 29.06 12.12
N ALA A 284 -10.52 28.69 10.86
CA ALA A 284 -11.54 28.12 9.98
C ALA A 284 -11.93 26.69 10.38
N ALA A 285 -11.00 25.94 10.99
CA ALA A 285 -11.22 24.59 11.49
C ALA A 285 -11.93 24.54 12.85
N ALA A 286 -11.98 25.67 13.58
CA ALA A 286 -12.47 25.72 14.96
C ALA A 286 -13.91 25.23 15.14
N GLY A 287 -14.78 25.46 14.15
CA GLY A 287 -16.20 25.08 14.16
C GLY A 287 -16.53 23.66 13.72
N ILE A 288 -15.55 22.85 13.29
CA ILE A 288 -15.77 21.47 12.85
C ILE A 288 -15.39 20.50 13.98
N PRO A 289 -16.23 19.54 14.39
CA PRO A 289 -15.84 18.52 15.36
C PRO A 289 -14.59 17.78 14.89
N ALA A 290 -13.61 17.57 15.77
CA ALA A 290 -12.48 16.72 15.42
C ALA A 290 -12.97 15.28 15.22
N GLN A 291 -12.84 14.75 13.99
CA GLN A 291 -12.97 13.31 13.79
C GLN A 291 -11.78 12.65 14.50
N THR A 292 -12.07 11.86 15.55
CA THR A 292 -11.05 11.06 16.23
C THR A 292 -10.80 9.83 15.39
N ILE A 293 -9.88 9.95 14.45
CA ILE A 293 -9.49 8.85 13.57
C ILE A 293 -8.40 8.06 14.30
N GLY A 294 -8.83 7.04 15.05
CA GLY A 294 -7.96 5.93 15.38
C GLY A 294 -7.86 5.05 14.14
N VAL A 295 -6.72 5.05 13.47
CA VAL A 295 -6.42 4.08 12.42
C VAL A 295 -6.47 2.69 13.08
N ALA A 296 -7.43 1.85 12.69
CA ALA A 296 -7.53 0.50 13.18
C ALA A 296 -6.41 -0.33 12.53
N SER A 297 -5.31 -0.49 13.28
CA SER A 297 -4.43 -1.64 13.13
C SER A 297 -5.17 -2.85 13.69
N ASP A 298 -5.10 -3.99 13.00
CA ASP A 298 -5.76 -5.27 13.38
C ASP A 298 -5.13 -5.95 14.61
N ALA A 299 -4.52 -5.17 15.50
CA ALA A 299 -4.21 -5.55 16.85
C ALA A 299 -5.33 -5.00 17.74
N PRO A 300 -5.82 -5.72 18.77
CA PRO A 300 -6.65 -5.09 19.79
C PRO A 300 -5.94 -3.80 20.21
N PRO A 301 -6.63 -2.64 20.27
CA PRO A 301 -5.96 -1.40 20.63
C PRO A 301 -5.19 -1.71 21.91
N PRO A 302 -3.86 -1.47 21.95
CA PRO A 302 -3.18 -1.57 23.21
C PRO A 302 -4.01 -0.70 24.15
N PRO A 303 -4.39 -1.22 25.34
CA PRO A 303 -5.18 -0.44 26.29
C PRO A 303 -4.57 0.94 26.32
N LYS A 304 -5.35 2.04 26.18
CA LYS A 304 -4.81 3.40 26.13
C LYS A 304 -3.79 3.54 27.25
N LEU A 305 -2.52 3.40 26.90
CA LEU A 305 -1.45 3.36 27.88
C LEU A 305 -1.38 4.79 28.38
N ALA A 306 -1.42 4.97 29.69
CA ALA A 306 -1.08 6.25 30.26
C ALA A 306 0.34 6.57 29.78
N VAL A 307 0.49 7.63 28.98
CA VAL A 307 1.78 8.00 28.43
C VAL A 307 2.52 8.93 29.39
N SER A 308 3.78 8.62 29.64
CA SER A 308 4.70 9.44 30.44
C SER A 308 5.97 9.66 29.64
N TYR A 309 6.10 10.85 29.07
CA TYR A 309 7.25 11.22 28.25
C TYR A 309 8.08 12.28 28.95
N GLU A 310 9.39 12.06 28.95
CA GLU A 310 10.36 12.95 29.58
C GLU A 310 11.33 13.50 28.54
N THR A 311 11.53 14.82 28.55
CA THR A 311 12.66 15.44 27.85
C THR A 311 13.85 15.48 28.80
N VAL A 312 14.93 14.79 28.43
CA VAL A 312 16.15 14.69 29.23
C VAL A 312 17.06 15.87 28.90
N LEU A 313 17.15 16.83 29.82
CA LEU A 313 17.94 18.05 29.65
C LEU A 313 19.11 18.16 30.63
N THR A 314 19.20 17.25 31.60
CA THR A 314 20.22 17.27 32.65
C THR A 314 20.93 15.92 32.77
N TRP A 315 22.17 15.94 33.24
CA TRP A 315 22.95 14.72 33.48
C TRP A 315 22.29 13.79 34.49
N GLN A 316 21.59 14.34 35.49
CA GLN A 316 20.84 13.54 36.46
C GLN A 316 19.73 12.72 35.80
N GLN A 317 18.95 13.33 34.89
CA GLN A 317 17.92 12.63 34.13
C GLN A 317 18.53 11.62 33.16
N PHE A 318 19.63 11.98 32.51
CA PHE A 318 20.36 11.09 31.60
C PHE A 318 20.89 9.85 32.33
N ASP A 319 21.57 10.02 33.47
CA ASP A 319 22.12 8.91 34.24
C ASP A 319 20.99 8.01 34.79
N ALA A 320 19.83 8.57 35.13
CA ALA A 320 18.65 7.80 35.52
C ALA A 320 18.12 6.93 34.36
N TRP A 321 18.05 7.47 33.14
CA TRP A 321 17.63 6.70 31.97
C TRP A 321 18.68 5.68 31.51
N LEU A 322 19.96 6.00 31.63
CA LEU A 322 21.06 5.08 31.34
C LEU A 322 20.96 3.84 32.26
N ALA A 323 20.78 4.04 33.56
CA ALA A 323 20.59 2.93 34.50
C ALA A 323 19.35 2.08 34.16
N ARG A 324 18.27 2.69 33.66
CA ARG A 324 17.05 1.97 33.24
C ARG A 324 17.30 1.08 32.03
N ILE A 325 17.95 1.60 30.97
CA ILE A 325 18.22 0.80 29.75
C ILE A 325 19.30 -0.26 29.97
N GLU A 326 20.22 -0.04 30.93
CA GLU A 326 21.21 -1.04 31.33
C GLU A 326 20.60 -2.20 32.14
N ALA A 327 19.51 -1.96 32.86
CA ALA A 327 18.80 -2.98 33.61
C ALA A 327 17.72 -3.72 32.78
N ALA A 328 17.32 -3.17 31.64
CA ALA A 328 16.23 -3.70 30.83
C ALA A 328 16.65 -4.94 30.00
N GLU A 329 15.71 -5.88 29.83
CA GLU A 329 15.90 -7.05 28.96
C GLU A 329 15.83 -6.68 27.47
N LEU A 330 15.04 -5.65 27.14
CA LEU A 330 14.83 -5.11 25.80
C LEU A 330 14.61 -3.59 25.90
N THR A 331 15.23 -2.84 25.01
CA THR A 331 15.04 -1.38 24.91
C THR A 331 14.69 -1.01 23.48
N ALA A 332 13.65 -0.20 23.30
CA ALA A 332 13.39 0.45 22.02
C ALA A 332 14.28 1.68 21.88
N LEU A 333 14.94 1.81 20.74
CA LEU A 333 15.86 2.90 20.41
C LEU A 333 15.43 3.54 19.09
N ASP A 334 15.34 4.86 19.07
CA ASP A 334 15.13 5.62 17.84
C ASP A 334 16.03 6.86 17.81
N THR A 335 16.33 7.36 16.62
CA THR A 335 17.24 8.51 16.44
C THR A 335 16.66 9.54 15.49
N GLU A 336 16.77 10.79 15.88
CA GLU A 336 16.50 11.93 15.00
C GLU A 336 17.80 12.38 14.36
N THR A 337 17.78 12.63 13.04
CA THR A 337 18.98 12.95 12.26
C THR A 337 18.75 14.12 11.31
N THR A 338 19.84 14.72 10.83
CA THR A 338 19.77 15.84 9.86
C THR A 338 19.42 15.40 8.43
N SER A 339 19.46 14.10 8.12
CA SER A 339 19.27 13.55 6.77
C SER A 339 18.88 12.08 6.85
N LEU A 340 18.18 11.57 5.83
CA LEU A 340 17.90 10.14 5.67
C LEU A 340 19.10 9.36 5.08
N ASP A 341 20.13 10.05 4.58
CA ASP A 341 21.38 9.42 4.13
C ASP A 341 22.28 9.11 5.32
N SER A 342 22.47 7.83 5.62
CA SER A 342 23.30 7.35 6.73
C SER A 342 24.78 7.75 6.68
N PHE A 343 25.32 8.10 5.50
CA PHE A 343 26.73 8.52 5.36
C PHE A 343 26.93 10.01 5.69
N GLU A 344 25.89 10.84 5.57
CA GLU A 344 25.95 12.29 5.83
C GLU A 344 25.17 12.71 7.09
N ALA A 345 24.28 11.86 7.57
CA ALA A 345 23.43 12.12 8.73
C ALA A 345 24.23 12.41 9.99
N ARG A 346 23.88 13.50 10.67
CA ARG A 346 24.34 13.81 12.03
C ARG A 346 23.22 13.58 13.01
N ILE A 347 23.55 13.03 14.17
CA ILE A 347 22.58 12.81 15.25
C ILE A 347 22.11 14.15 15.82
N VAL A 348 20.79 14.32 15.89
CA VAL A 348 20.08 15.47 16.44
C VAL A 348 19.43 15.15 17.79
N GLY A 349 19.00 13.90 17.98
CA GLY A 349 18.47 13.43 19.25
C GLY A 349 18.32 11.91 19.30
N VAL A 350 18.08 11.39 20.51
CA VAL A 350 17.92 9.95 20.78
C VAL A 350 16.66 9.73 21.62
N SER A 351 15.85 8.77 21.22
CA SER A 351 14.66 8.33 21.95
C SER A 351 14.90 6.95 22.56
N LEU A 352 14.49 6.76 23.80
CA LEU A 352 14.63 5.48 24.52
C LEU A 352 13.32 5.10 25.20
N SER A 353 12.98 3.82 25.16
CA SER A 353 11.86 3.25 25.93
C SER A 353 12.16 1.83 26.39
N VAL A 354 11.85 1.55 27.65
CA VAL A 354 11.96 0.19 28.25
C VAL A 354 10.59 -0.38 28.64
N THR A 355 9.56 0.46 28.68
CA THR A 355 8.19 0.10 29.06
C THR A 355 7.22 0.76 28.10
N PRO A 356 6.25 0.03 27.51
CA PRO A 356 5.21 0.64 26.68
C PRO A 356 4.51 1.81 27.38
N GLY A 357 4.43 2.96 26.71
CA GLY A 357 3.84 4.18 27.27
C GLY A 357 4.82 5.07 28.05
N GLU A 358 6.03 4.61 28.36
CA GLU A 358 7.08 5.43 28.98
C GLU A 358 8.26 5.60 28.05
N ALA A 359 8.67 6.83 27.77
CA ALA A 359 9.82 7.10 26.92
C ALA A 359 10.53 8.38 27.34
N CYS A 360 11.81 8.48 26.99
CA CYS A 360 12.49 9.77 26.99
C CYS A 360 12.96 10.18 25.61
N TYR A 361 13.06 11.49 25.44
CA TYR A 361 13.77 12.12 24.34
C TYR A 361 14.98 12.89 24.88
N ILE A 362 16.15 12.61 24.32
CA ILE A 362 17.41 13.29 24.62
C ILE A 362 17.74 14.19 23.43
N PRO A 363 17.43 15.50 23.49
CA PRO A 363 17.81 16.47 22.46
C PRO A 363 19.32 16.76 22.54
N LEU A 364 20.02 16.70 21.40
CA LEU A 364 21.49 16.85 21.33
C LEU A 364 21.98 17.98 20.42
N ALA A 365 21.23 18.36 19.38
CA ALA A 365 21.66 19.37 18.43
C ALA A 365 20.51 20.22 17.82
N HIS A 366 19.43 20.46 18.56
CA HIS A 366 18.34 21.32 18.10
C HIS A 366 18.77 22.78 18.07
N THR A 367 18.49 23.50 16.98
CA THR A 367 18.91 24.89 16.76
C THR A 367 17.75 25.88 16.60
N ALA A 368 16.52 25.44 16.85
CA ALA A 368 15.34 26.31 16.71
C ALA A 368 15.34 27.44 17.76
N PRO A 369 14.76 28.62 17.47
CA PRO A 369 14.60 29.67 18.46
C PRO A 369 13.78 29.18 19.67
N GLY A 370 14.28 29.40 20.88
CA GLY A 370 13.58 29.02 22.12
C GLY A 370 13.79 27.57 22.58
N VAL A 371 14.73 26.82 21.98
CA VAL A 371 15.12 25.50 22.49
C VAL A 371 15.76 25.61 23.88
N ALA A 372 15.42 24.66 24.75
CA ALA A 372 16.06 24.53 26.05
C ALA A 372 17.56 24.20 25.90
N GLU A 373 18.33 24.47 26.95
CA GLU A 373 19.73 24.05 27.02
C GLU A 373 19.82 22.51 26.94
N GLN A 374 20.67 22.02 26.04
CA GLN A 374 20.82 20.60 25.72
C GLN A 374 22.13 20.06 26.29
N LEU A 375 22.16 18.76 26.57
CA LEU A 375 23.40 18.09 26.95
C LEU A 375 24.39 18.07 25.78
N PRO A 376 25.71 18.16 26.04
CA PRO A 376 26.71 18.11 24.97
C PRO A 376 26.65 16.79 24.19
N ARG A 377 26.37 16.87 22.88
CA ARG A 377 26.17 15.70 22.01
C ARG A 377 27.27 14.64 22.15
N GLU A 378 28.53 15.05 22.02
CA GLU A 378 29.66 14.13 22.01
C GLU A 378 29.82 13.40 23.35
N GLU A 379 29.53 14.06 24.47
CA GLU A 379 29.61 13.46 25.81
C GLU A 379 28.47 12.47 26.05
N VAL A 380 27.26 12.79 25.59
CA VAL A 380 26.11 11.87 25.66
C VAL A 380 26.38 10.62 24.83
N LEU A 381 26.84 10.78 23.59
CA LEU A 381 27.18 9.65 22.72
C LEU A 381 28.31 8.81 23.30
N ALA A 382 29.34 9.43 23.90
CA ALA A 382 30.42 8.72 24.57
C ALA A 382 29.91 7.88 25.76
N LYS A 383 28.95 8.39 26.54
CA LYS A 383 28.33 7.66 27.66
C LYS A 383 27.37 6.54 27.20
N LEU A 384 26.66 6.73 26.08
CA LEU A 384 25.79 5.69 25.51
C LEU A 384 26.58 4.59 24.77
N LYS A 385 27.78 4.91 24.27
CA LYS A 385 28.59 4.02 23.43
C LYS A 385 28.76 2.60 24.01
N PRO A 386 29.14 2.40 25.29
CA PRO A 386 29.30 1.05 25.84
C PRO A 386 28.02 0.22 25.76
N TRP A 387 26.87 0.85 26.02
CA TRP A 387 25.58 0.18 25.93
C TRP A 387 25.17 -0.10 24.47
N LEU A 388 25.39 0.85 23.57
CA LEU A 388 25.10 0.71 22.13
C LEU A 388 25.90 -0.45 21.52
N GLU A 389 27.19 -0.54 21.80
CA GLU A 389 28.11 -1.55 21.26
C GLU A 389 27.97 -2.94 21.93
N ALA A 390 27.29 -3.03 23.07
CA ALA A 390 27.12 -4.28 23.79
C ALA A 390 26.26 -5.30 23.00
N THR A 391 26.80 -6.48 22.71
CA THR A 391 26.13 -7.52 21.92
C THR A 391 25.11 -8.35 22.72
N ASP A 392 25.18 -8.31 24.04
CA ASP A 392 24.31 -9.03 24.98
C ASP A 392 23.06 -8.22 25.38
N ARG A 393 22.99 -6.94 24.97
CA ARG A 393 21.84 -6.06 25.20
C ARG A 393 20.97 -6.01 23.96
N LYS A 394 19.70 -6.39 24.09
CA LYS A 394 18.74 -6.38 22.98
C LYS A 394 18.19 -4.97 22.76
N LYS A 395 18.24 -4.49 21.52
CA LYS A 395 17.67 -3.23 21.08
C LYS A 395 16.75 -3.47 19.89
N VAL A 396 15.65 -2.73 19.80
CA VAL A 396 14.66 -2.80 18.71
C VAL A 396 14.32 -1.43 18.17
#